data_AF-A0A9K3KP91-F1
#
_entry.id   AF-A0A9K3KP91-F1
#
_cell.length_a   1.000
_cell.length_b   1.000
_cell.length_c   1.000
_cell.angle_alpha   90.00
_cell.angle_beta   90.00
_cell.angle_gamma   90.00
#
_symmetry.space_group_name_H-M   'P 1'
#
loop_
_entity.id
_entity.type
_entity.pdbx_description
1 polymer ?
#
loop_
_entity_poly.entity_id
_entity_poly.type
_entity_poly.pdbx_seq_one_letter_code
_entity_poly.pdbx_strand_id
1 'polypeptide(L)'
;MSTDDNGIFTWKKPEPDPEDPPSQGKWTEHKTIYEIYAHTLKGVSAQEVVTHCAEIKGQVKQAVSNDNHLGPSCFQVFPRTLTTSLSSVWTRAVADLGPNAPQTVENFDEAIKNFVGAHTGTQDRHALVQQLIHPTKPRDLGVQAFYYRLLELNDAISLIPGAAHDAPLNDEQLKQASYDGMPAIWKERFVNSGSRLTEMARAEVIRYFRDQEHLVSNGIVIGESLGICFTVNQTLVN
;
A
#
# COMPACT_ATOMS: atom_id res chain seq x y z
N MET A 1 2.94 -22.15 12.23
CA MET A 1 3.85 -21.78 11.13
C MET A 1 3.00 -21.09 10.07
N SER A 2 3.06 -19.76 10.00
CA SER A 2 2.33 -18.97 9.00
C SER A 2 3.13 -19.01 7.71
N THR A 3 2.58 -19.61 6.66
CA THR A 3 3.21 -19.78 5.34
C THR A 3 2.58 -18.88 4.28
N ASP A 4 2.04 -17.72 4.68
CA ASP A 4 1.18 -16.91 3.81
C ASP A 4 1.85 -15.59 3.37
N ASP A 5 3.15 -15.62 3.03
CA ASP A 5 3.88 -14.43 2.54
C ASP A 5 4.77 -14.77 1.32
N ASN A 6 4.19 -15.46 0.33
CA ASN A 6 4.89 -15.81 -0.93
C ASN A 6 4.98 -14.64 -1.93
N GLY A 7 4.62 -13.42 -1.53
CA GLY A 7 4.70 -12.22 -2.36
C GLY A 7 6.07 -11.55 -2.29
N ILE A 8 6.41 -10.76 -3.32
CA ILE A 8 7.58 -9.88 -3.27
C ILE A 8 7.39 -8.76 -2.23
N PHE A 9 6.13 -8.36 -2.00
CA PHE A 9 5.75 -7.40 -0.97
C PHE A 9 4.80 -8.06 0.02
N THR A 10 5.04 -7.88 1.32
CA THR A 10 4.17 -8.43 2.35
C THR A 10 2.82 -7.69 2.37
N TRP A 11 1.75 -8.47 2.53
CA TRP A 11 0.39 -7.93 2.67
C TRP A 11 0.19 -7.21 4.00
N LYS A 12 0.91 -7.65 5.04
CA LYS A 12 0.95 -6.93 6.30
C LYS A 12 1.96 -5.80 6.19
N LYS A 13 1.54 -4.60 6.54
CA LYS A 13 2.47 -3.51 6.76
C LYS A 13 3.37 -3.88 7.96
N PRO A 14 4.70 -3.73 7.86
CA PRO A 14 5.57 -3.90 9.01
C PRO A 14 5.10 -3.02 10.15
N GLU A 15 5.03 -3.57 11.36
CA GLU A 15 4.74 -2.77 12.54
C GLU A 15 5.92 -1.81 12.77
N PRO A 16 5.67 -0.55 13.16
CA PRO A 16 6.74 0.36 13.50
C PRO A 16 7.55 -0.21 14.67
N ASP A 17 8.86 -0.21 14.52
CA ASP A 17 9.79 -0.65 15.56
C ASP A 17 9.64 0.27 16.78
N PRO A 18 9.25 -0.25 17.97
CA PRO A 18 9.10 0.56 19.17
C PRO A 18 10.42 1.21 19.61
N GLU A 19 11.57 0.66 19.21
CA GLU A 19 12.89 1.22 19.50
C GLU A 19 13.29 2.32 18.51
N ASP A 20 12.54 2.51 17.42
CA ASP A 20 12.80 3.51 16.39
C ASP A 20 11.56 4.37 16.10
N PRO A 21 11.12 5.22 17.05
CA PRO A 21 9.96 6.06 16.86
C PRO A 21 10.17 7.05 15.70
N PRO A 22 9.08 7.50 15.03
CA PRO A 22 9.20 8.43 13.93
C PRO A 22 9.79 9.75 14.43
N SER A 23 10.78 10.24 13.69
CA SER A 23 11.45 11.50 13.99
C SER A 23 10.69 12.67 13.38
N GLN A 24 10.65 13.80 14.08
CA GLN A 24 10.04 15.02 13.56
C GLN A 24 10.98 15.70 12.56
N GLY A 25 10.53 15.81 11.30
CA GLY A 25 11.21 16.57 10.26
C GLY A 25 10.58 17.93 10.08
N LYS A 26 11.19 19.00 10.61
CA LYS A 26 10.79 20.40 10.34
C LYS A 26 11.67 21.02 9.26
N TRP A 27 11.05 21.80 8.38
CA TRP A 27 11.76 22.61 7.42
C TRP A 27 11.02 23.91 7.12
N THR A 28 11.72 24.83 6.49
CA THR A 28 11.19 26.15 6.15
C THR A 28 11.41 26.39 4.68
N GLU A 29 10.33 26.72 3.96
CA GLU A 29 10.36 27.11 2.56
C GLU A 29 9.72 28.49 2.44
N HIS A 30 10.48 29.47 1.93
CA HIS A 30 10.00 30.87 1.76
C HIS A 30 9.30 31.48 3.00
N LYS A 31 9.83 31.22 4.20
CA LYS A 31 9.32 31.65 5.53
C LYS A 31 8.07 30.91 6.03
N THR A 32 7.57 29.93 5.29
CA THR A 32 6.53 29.01 5.77
C THR A 32 7.21 27.78 6.38
N ILE A 33 6.78 27.39 7.58
CA ILE A 33 7.29 26.20 8.28
C ILE A 33 6.35 25.03 7.99
N TYR A 34 6.94 23.90 7.62
CA TYR A 34 6.25 22.64 7.41
C TYR A 34 6.84 21.56 8.32
N GLU A 35 6.06 20.53 8.61
CA GLU A 35 6.50 19.40 9.43
C GLU A 35 5.89 18.08 8.98
N ILE A 36 6.67 17.00 9.13
CA ILE A 36 6.23 15.61 8.98
C ILE A 36 6.85 14.74 10.09
N TYR A 37 6.32 13.53 10.26
CA TYR A 37 6.85 12.53 11.18
C TYR A 37 7.22 11.27 10.40
N ALA A 38 8.51 10.99 10.31
CA ALA A 38 9.04 9.94 9.45
C ALA A 38 10.07 9.09 10.18
N HIS A 39 10.02 7.79 9.92
CA HIS A 39 11.09 6.87 10.29
C HIS A 39 12.29 7.05 9.39
N THR A 40 13.46 6.61 9.86
CA THR A 40 14.64 6.54 9.00
C THR A 40 14.62 5.22 8.24
N LEU A 41 14.77 5.26 6.92
CA LEU A 41 14.91 4.07 6.10
C LEU A 41 16.25 3.39 6.42
N LYS A 42 16.17 2.25 7.12
CA LYS A 42 17.33 1.42 7.50
C LYS A 42 17.54 0.24 6.55
N GLY A 43 16.44 -0.30 6.02
CA GLY A 43 16.47 -1.45 5.13
C GLY A 43 16.72 -1.09 3.67
N VAL A 44 17.14 -2.09 2.90
CA VAL A 44 17.48 -1.97 1.48
C VAL A 44 16.63 -2.88 0.59
N SER A 45 15.66 -3.61 1.17
CA SER A 45 14.78 -4.45 0.38
C SER A 45 13.88 -3.60 -0.52
N ALA A 46 13.47 -4.16 -1.66
CA ALA A 46 12.56 -3.51 -2.60
C ALA A 46 11.30 -2.97 -1.90
N GLN A 47 10.71 -3.78 -1.01
CA GLN A 47 9.54 -3.40 -0.24
C GLN A 47 9.77 -2.20 0.66
N GLU A 48 10.82 -2.23 1.48
CA GLU A 48 11.12 -1.15 2.42
C GLU A 48 11.39 0.16 1.68
N VAL A 49 12.23 0.10 0.64
CA VAL A 49 12.61 1.27 -0.16
C VAL A 49 11.39 1.88 -0.85
N VAL A 50 10.59 1.07 -1.54
CA VAL A 50 9.44 1.57 -2.31
C VAL A 50 8.34 2.09 -1.38
N THR A 51 8.04 1.36 -0.30
CA THR A 51 7.03 1.79 0.69
C THR A 51 7.44 3.11 1.34
N HIS A 52 8.70 3.23 1.76
CA HIS A 52 9.23 4.46 2.35
C HIS A 52 9.15 5.65 1.39
N CYS A 53 9.53 5.47 0.12
CA CYS A 53 9.44 6.54 -0.88
C CYS A 53 8.00 7.02 -1.09
N ALA A 54 7.05 6.09 -1.21
CA ALA A 54 5.63 6.43 -1.36
C ALA A 54 5.09 7.17 -0.13
N GLU A 55 5.43 6.72 1.07
CA GLU A 55 5.01 7.35 2.33
C GLU A 55 5.54 8.76 2.49
N ILE A 56 6.85 8.98 2.31
CA ILE A 56 7.43 10.32 2.46
C ILE A 56 6.85 11.29 1.44
N LYS A 57 6.70 10.86 0.17
CA LYS A 57 6.07 11.68 -0.86
C LYS A 57 4.62 12.05 -0.48
N GLY A 58 3.85 11.10 0.03
CA GLY A 58 2.48 11.32 0.50
C GLY A 58 2.41 12.31 1.67
N GLN A 59 3.26 12.14 2.68
CA GLN A 59 3.31 13.02 3.84
C GLN A 59 3.71 14.45 3.48
N VAL A 60 4.73 14.63 2.64
CA VAL A 60 5.15 15.97 2.19
C VAL A 60 4.04 16.62 1.37
N LYS A 61 3.39 15.88 0.46
CA LYS A 61 2.25 16.39 -0.31
C LYS A 61 1.07 16.83 0.57
N GLN A 62 0.83 16.12 1.68
CA GLN A 62 -0.22 16.48 2.62
C GLN A 62 0.16 17.70 3.48
N ALA A 63 1.42 17.82 3.89
CA ALA A 63 1.91 18.89 4.75
C ALA A 63 2.07 20.23 4.00
N VAL A 64 2.47 20.19 2.74
CA VAL A 64 2.77 21.39 1.95
C VAL A 64 1.51 21.95 1.33
N SER A 65 1.11 23.14 1.79
CA SER A 65 -0.09 23.84 1.32
C SER A 65 0.07 24.64 0.02
N ASN A 66 1.31 24.83 -0.47
CA ASN A 66 1.60 25.62 -1.67
C ASN A 66 2.35 24.75 -2.69
N ASP A 67 1.77 24.58 -3.88
CA ASP A 67 2.33 23.75 -4.95
C ASP A 67 3.75 24.18 -5.36
N ASN A 68 4.06 25.48 -5.31
CA ASN A 68 5.40 25.99 -5.63
C ASN A 68 6.46 25.58 -4.59
N HIS A 69 6.04 25.23 -3.38
CA HIS A 69 6.94 24.77 -2.32
C HIS A 69 7.12 23.25 -2.35
N LEU A 70 6.28 22.51 -3.08
CA LEU A 70 6.22 21.06 -3.00
C LEU A 70 7.51 20.40 -3.50
N GLY A 71 7.97 20.76 -4.71
CA GLY A 71 9.23 20.24 -5.27
C GLY A 71 10.44 20.48 -4.36
N PRO A 72 10.74 21.73 -3.97
CA PRO A 72 11.85 22.03 -3.05
C PRO A 72 11.73 21.31 -1.71
N SER A 73 10.52 21.24 -1.14
CA SER A 73 10.25 20.53 0.11
C SER A 73 10.58 19.04 0.02
N CYS A 74 10.18 18.37 -1.07
CA CYS A 74 10.50 16.96 -1.30
C CYS A 74 12.02 16.72 -1.31
N PHE A 75 12.78 17.52 -2.06
CA PHE A 75 14.24 17.42 -2.13
C PHE A 75 14.94 17.75 -0.80
N GLN A 76 14.37 18.64 0.01
CA GLN A 76 14.94 19.01 1.31
C GLN A 76 14.70 17.95 2.40
N VAL A 77 13.51 17.33 2.38
CA VAL A 77 13.04 16.44 3.44
C VAL A 77 13.48 15.00 3.21
N PHE A 78 13.28 14.47 2.00
CA PHE A 78 13.56 13.07 1.68
C PHE A 78 14.95 12.57 2.12
N PRO A 79 16.08 13.25 1.80
CA PRO A 79 17.41 12.78 2.21
C PRO A 79 17.62 12.69 3.73
N ARG A 80 16.85 13.45 4.53
CA ARG A 80 16.92 13.42 6.01
C ARG A 80 16.27 12.17 6.60
N THR A 81 15.49 11.45 5.80
CA THR A 81 14.82 10.21 6.18
C THR A 81 15.65 8.97 5.82
N LEU A 82 16.88 9.16 5.34
CA LEU A 82 17.75 8.09 4.86
C LEU A 82 18.94 7.89 5.82
N THR A 83 19.39 6.64 5.97
CA THR A 83 20.71 6.35 6.55
C THR A 83 21.83 6.86 5.65
N THR A 84 23.05 7.03 6.20
CA THR A 84 24.20 7.58 5.47
C THR A 84 24.53 6.84 4.16
N SER A 85 24.41 5.51 4.15
CA SER A 85 24.62 4.70 2.94
C SER A 85 23.57 5.02 1.87
N LEU A 86 22.30 5.08 2.25
CA LEU A 86 21.19 5.41 1.35
C LEU A 86 21.22 6.87 0.91
N SER A 87 21.63 7.81 1.76
CA SER A 87 21.86 9.21 1.37
C SER A 87 22.88 9.30 0.23
N SER A 88 23.91 8.44 0.22
CA SER A 88 24.90 8.41 -0.87
C SER A 88 24.30 7.92 -2.19
N VAL A 89 23.41 6.93 -2.14
CA VAL A 89 22.65 6.46 -3.31
C VAL A 89 21.72 7.55 -3.82
N TRP A 90 21.03 8.25 -2.91
CA TRP A 90 20.17 9.39 -3.24
C TRP A 90 20.95 10.52 -3.93
N THR A 91 22.13 10.90 -3.40
CA THR A 91 22.97 11.93 -4.02
C THR A 91 23.35 11.57 -5.46
N ARG A 92 23.64 10.29 -5.73
CA ARG A 92 23.89 9.82 -7.11
C ARG A 92 22.63 9.91 -7.97
N ALA A 93 21.49 9.44 -7.47
CA ALA A 93 20.21 9.50 -8.19
C ALA A 93 19.80 10.94 -8.57
N VAL A 94 20.07 11.92 -7.71
CA VAL A 94 19.86 13.35 -7.99
C VAL A 94 20.87 13.88 -8.99
N ALA A 95 22.14 13.45 -8.91
CA ALA A 95 23.18 13.87 -9.86
C ALA A 95 22.89 13.40 -11.29
N ASP A 96 22.23 12.25 -11.45
CA ASP A 96 21.83 11.70 -12.76
C ASP A 96 20.79 12.56 -13.48
N LEU A 97 20.06 13.45 -12.78
CA LEU A 97 19.18 14.46 -13.40
C LEU A 97 19.96 15.58 -14.12
N GLY A 98 21.25 15.71 -13.81
CA GLY A 98 22.13 16.75 -14.33
C GLY A 98 22.43 17.87 -13.31
N PRO A 99 23.55 18.59 -13.51
CA PRO A 99 24.15 19.48 -12.49
C PRO A 99 23.33 20.72 -12.11
N ASN A 100 22.27 21.04 -12.85
CA ASN A 100 21.42 22.22 -12.61
C ASN A 100 19.92 21.89 -12.78
N ALA A 101 19.53 20.63 -12.58
CA ALA A 101 18.12 20.26 -12.64
C ALA A 101 17.31 21.05 -11.60
N PRO A 102 16.23 21.76 -11.99
CA PRO A 102 15.42 22.51 -11.05
C PRO A 102 14.72 21.58 -10.05
N GLN A 103 14.48 22.04 -8.82
CA GLN A 103 13.79 21.25 -7.80
C GLN A 103 12.27 21.28 -8.01
N THR A 104 11.79 20.68 -9.10
CA THR A 104 10.36 20.50 -9.39
C THR A 104 9.86 19.16 -8.89
N VAL A 105 8.53 18.98 -8.85
CA VAL A 105 7.92 17.70 -8.47
C VAL A 105 8.27 16.60 -9.47
N GLU A 106 8.32 16.95 -10.76
CA GLU A 106 8.65 16.02 -11.84
C GLU A 106 10.08 15.51 -11.72
N ASN A 107 11.03 16.41 -11.44
CA ASN A 107 12.42 16.03 -11.23
C ASN A 107 12.60 15.23 -9.94
N PHE A 108 11.82 15.52 -8.90
CA PHE A 108 11.81 14.69 -7.69
C PHE A 108 11.31 13.27 -8.00
N ASP A 109 10.24 13.15 -8.79
CA ASP A 109 9.69 11.85 -9.20
C ASP A 109 10.68 11.05 -10.03
N GLU A 110 11.46 11.71 -10.89
CA GLU A 110 12.54 11.08 -11.64
C GLU A 110 13.69 10.65 -10.73
N ALA A 111 14.14 11.49 -9.80
CA ALA A 111 15.17 11.11 -8.82
C ALA A 111 14.73 9.95 -7.92
N ILE A 112 13.46 9.91 -7.51
CA ILE A 112 12.91 8.80 -6.73
C ILE A 112 12.92 7.51 -7.55
N LYS A 113 12.55 7.56 -8.84
CA LYS A 113 12.64 6.38 -9.72
C LYS A 113 14.07 5.91 -9.89
N ASN A 114 15.03 6.81 -10.04
CA ASN A 114 16.46 6.46 -10.12
C ASN A 114 16.95 5.83 -8.80
N PHE A 115 16.53 6.38 -7.65
CA PHE A 115 16.86 5.85 -6.32
C PHE A 115 16.24 4.47 -6.08
N VAL A 116 14.97 4.28 -6.42
CA VAL A 116 14.27 2.99 -6.34
C VAL A 116 14.88 1.98 -7.31
N GLY A 117 15.25 2.41 -8.52
CA GLY A 117 15.90 1.56 -9.53
C GLY A 117 17.29 1.07 -9.15
N ALA A 118 17.95 1.69 -8.16
CA ALA A 118 19.18 1.16 -7.60
C ALA A 118 18.96 -0.08 -6.70
N HIS A 119 17.72 -0.30 -6.26
CA HIS A 119 17.33 -1.37 -5.33
C HIS A 119 16.32 -2.35 -5.91
N THR A 120 15.78 -2.04 -7.09
CA THR A 120 14.71 -2.80 -7.75
C THR A 120 14.99 -2.93 -9.24
N GLY A 121 14.47 -3.97 -9.85
CA GLY A 121 14.52 -4.21 -11.29
C GLY A 121 13.16 -4.43 -11.90
N THR A 122 13.14 -4.60 -13.23
CA THR A 122 11.91 -4.90 -13.99
C THR A 122 11.23 -6.19 -13.53
N GLN A 123 12.01 -7.18 -13.07
CA GLN A 123 11.47 -8.41 -12.51
C GLN A 123 10.65 -8.16 -11.23
N ASP A 124 11.07 -7.22 -10.38
CA ASP A 124 10.35 -6.87 -9.15
C ASP A 124 9.02 -6.21 -9.46
N ARG A 125 8.99 -5.31 -10.46
CA ARG A 125 7.76 -4.70 -10.94
C ARG A 125 6.79 -5.75 -11.46
N HIS A 126 7.28 -6.66 -12.30
CA HIS A 126 6.47 -7.74 -12.86
C HIS A 126 5.91 -8.65 -11.75
N ALA A 127 6.76 -9.05 -10.79
CA ALA A 127 6.35 -9.85 -9.65
C ALA A 127 5.28 -9.15 -8.80
N LEU A 128 5.41 -7.85 -8.56
CA LEU A 128 4.40 -7.06 -7.85
C LEU A 128 3.08 -7.01 -8.61
N VAL A 129 3.11 -6.76 -9.92
CA VAL A 129 1.91 -6.76 -10.76
C VAL A 129 1.22 -8.13 -10.72
N GLN A 130 1.97 -9.23 -10.87
CA GLN A 130 1.40 -10.58 -10.76
C GLN A 130 0.78 -10.85 -9.38
N GLN A 131 1.44 -10.39 -8.32
CA GLN A 131 0.90 -10.47 -6.96
C GLN A 131 -0.42 -9.69 -6.82
N LEU A 132 -0.56 -8.52 -7.46
CA LEU A 132 -1.79 -7.73 -7.43
C LEU A 132 -2.91 -8.30 -8.30
N ILE A 133 -2.59 -8.98 -9.40
CA ILE A 133 -3.59 -9.65 -10.27
C ILE A 133 -4.17 -10.89 -9.57
N HIS A 134 -3.34 -11.61 -8.81
CA HIS A 134 -3.75 -12.82 -8.10
C HIS A 134 -3.52 -12.70 -6.58
N PRO A 135 -4.13 -11.70 -5.93
CA PRO A 135 -3.84 -11.46 -4.53
C PRO A 135 -4.52 -12.54 -3.69
N THR A 136 -4.00 -12.80 -2.50
CA THR A 136 -4.64 -13.71 -1.54
C THR A 136 -4.66 -13.01 -0.19
N LYS A 137 -5.84 -12.79 0.38
CA LYS A 137 -5.97 -12.13 1.68
C LYS A 137 -5.38 -13.03 2.78
N PRO A 138 -4.38 -12.56 3.55
CA PRO A 138 -3.92 -13.28 4.74
C PRO A 138 -5.06 -13.45 5.75
N ARG A 139 -5.06 -14.57 6.48
CA ARG A 139 -6.14 -14.89 7.43
C ARG A 139 -6.28 -13.87 8.55
N ASP A 140 -5.16 -13.33 9.01
CA ASP A 140 -5.02 -12.42 10.14
C ASP A 140 -5.01 -10.94 9.74
N LEU A 141 -5.22 -10.62 8.47
CA LEU A 141 -5.36 -9.25 7.97
C LEU A 141 -6.83 -8.95 7.69
N GLY A 142 -7.40 -7.90 8.29
CA GLY A 142 -8.79 -7.51 8.06
C GLY A 142 -9.08 -7.19 6.58
N VAL A 143 -10.32 -7.41 6.12
CA VAL A 143 -10.73 -7.14 4.71
C VAL A 143 -10.40 -5.72 4.27
N GLN A 144 -10.71 -4.74 5.12
CA GLN A 144 -10.46 -3.33 4.81
C GLN A 144 -8.97 -3.00 4.76
N ALA A 145 -8.17 -3.54 5.68
CA ALA A 145 -6.72 -3.34 5.70
C ALA A 145 -6.04 -3.97 4.48
N PHE A 146 -6.46 -5.18 4.09
CA PHE A 146 -6.01 -5.83 2.87
C PHE A 146 -6.33 -5.01 1.62
N TYR A 147 -7.54 -4.48 1.52
CA TYR A 147 -7.93 -3.64 0.39
C TYR A 147 -7.11 -2.35 0.32
N TYR A 148 -6.87 -1.67 1.45
CA TYR A 148 -6.01 -0.48 1.45
C TYR A 148 -4.58 -0.82 1.09
N ARG A 149 -4.05 -1.96 1.56
CA ARG A 149 -2.74 -2.42 1.14
C ARG A 149 -2.66 -2.67 -0.37
N LEU A 150 -3.72 -3.24 -0.96
CA LEU A 150 -3.80 -3.45 -2.41
C LEU A 150 -3.67 -2.11 -3.17
N LEU A 151 -4.34 -1.05 -2.71
CA LEU A 151 -4.22 0.29 -3.31
C LEU A 151 -2.81 0.86 -3.15
N GLU A 152 -2.24 0.79 -1.95
CA GLU A 152 -0.88 1.28 -1.67
C GLU A 152 0.15 0.63 -2.58
N LEU A 153 0.07 -0.71 -2.71
CA LEU A 153 0.98 -1.47 -3.57
C LEU A 153 0.75 -1.18 -5.05
N ASN A 154 -0.48 -0.89 -5.47
CA ASN A 154 -0.79 -0.50 -6.83
C ASN A 154 -0.17 0.86 -7.19
N ASP A 155 -0.26 1.83 -6.28
CA ASP A 155 0.33 3.16 -6.47
C ASP A 155 1.87 3.08 -6.51
N ALA A 156 2.44 2.17 -5.71
CA ALA A 156 3.87 1.90 -5.65
C ALA A 156 4.47 1.38 -6.97
N ILE A 157 3.69 0.72 -7.84
CA ILE A 157 4.17 0.24 -9.16
C ILE A 157 4.75 1.39 -9.98
N SER A 158 4.18 2.60 -9.86
CA SER A 158 4.64 3.77 -10.61
C SER A 158 6.05 4.23 -10.26
N LEU A 159 6.56 3.81 -9.09
CA LEU A 159 7.91 4.13 -8.60
C LEU A 159 8.96 3.11 -9.07
N ILE A 160 8.53 1.89 -9.42
CA ILE A 160 9.44 0.81 -9.82
C ILE A 160 9.72 0.91 -11.33
N PRO A 161 10.99 0.96 -11.75
CA PRO A 161 11.33 0.99 -13.18
C PRO A 161 10.89 -0.31 -13.87
N GLY A 162 10.30 -0.17 -15.05
CA GLY A 162 9.88 -1.32 -15.84
C GLY A 162 9.04 -0.95 -17.05
N ALA A 163 8.58 -1.96 -17.77
CA ALA A 163 7.91 -1.80 -19.04
C ALA A 163 6.48 -1.25 -18.88
N ALA A 164 5.99 -0.57 -19.92
CA ALA A 164 4.66 0.02 -19.94
C ALA A 164 3.51 -0.99 -19.82
N HIS A 165 3.74 -2.27 -20.16
CA HIS A 165 2.73 -3.32 -20.02
C HIS A 165 2.49 -3.73 -18.56
N ASP A 166 3.46 -3.50 -17.67
CA ASP A 166 3.33 -3.68 -16.23
C ASP A 166 2.77 -2.38 -15.59
N ALA A 167 1.70 -1.84 -16.16
CA ALA A 167 1.04 -0.63 -15.62
C ALA A 167 0.30 -0.94 -14.31
N PRO A 168 0.11 0.06 -13.43
CA PRO A 168 -0.80 -0.07 -12.30
C PRO A 168 -2.18 -0.55 -12.76
N LEU A 169 -2.82 -1.40 -11.95
CA LEU A 169 -4.17 -1.87 -12.16
C LEU A 169 -5.15 -0.68 -12.13
N ASN A 170 -6.12 -0.70 -13.04
CA ASN A 170 -7.21 0.27 -13.06
C ASN A 170 -8.28 -0.06 -11.99
N ASP A 171 -9.25 0.83 -11.82
CA ASP A 171 -10.29 0.71 -10.78
C ASP A 171 -11.13 -0.58 -10.89
N GLU A 172 -11.42 -1.05 -12.11
CA GLU A 172 -12.16 -2.29 -12.34
C GLU A 172 -11.31 -3.51 -12.00
N GLN A 173 -10.04 -3.50 -12.42
CA GLN A 173 -9.07 -4.54 -12.09
C GLN A 173 -8.80 -4.62 -10.59
N LEU A 174 -8.70 -3.49 -9.88
CA LEU A 174 -8.57 -3.44 -8.42
C LEU A 174 -9.83 -3.98 -7.73
N LYS A 175 -11.02 -3.67 -8.27
CA LYS A 175 -12.28 -4.23 -7.78
C LYS A 175 -12.31 -5.75 -7.97
N GLN A 176 -11.87 -6.25 -9.13
CA GLN A 176 -11.77 -7.68 -9.42
C GLN A 176 -10.75 -8.37 -8.52
N ALA A 177 -9.54 -7.83 -8.42
CA ALA A 177 -8.47 -8.35 -7.57
C ALA A 177 -8.89 -8.41 -6.09
N SER A 178 -9.58 -7.38 -5.59
CA SER A 178 -10.08 -7.38 -4.22
C SER A 178 -11.16 -8.45 -3.96
N TYR A 179 -12.02 -8.72 -4.95
CA TYR A 179 -12.95 -9.86 -4.90
C TYR A 179 -12.18 -11.19 -4.93
N ASP A 180 -11.29 -11.38 -5.90
CA ASP A 180 -10.61 -12.65 -6.14
C ASP A 180 -9.73 -13.09 -4.97
N GLY A 181 -9.12 -12.13 -4.26
CA GLY A 181 -8.32 -12.40 -3.09
C GLY A 181 -9.10 -12.80 -1.84
N MET A 182 -10.43 -12.76 -1.87
CA MET A 182 -11.25 -13.22 -0.75
C MET A 182 -11.33 -14.74 -0.66
N PRO A 183 -11.55 -15.30 0.55
CA PRO A 183 -11.79 -16.73 0.74
C PRO A 183 -12.89 -17.27 -0.18
N ALA A 184 -12.68 -18.46 -0.75
CA ALA A 184 -13.61 -19.08 -1.72
C ALA A 184 -15.06 -19.15 -1.21
N ILE A 185 -15.25 -19.52 0.06
CA ILE A 185 -16.57 -19.59 0.70
C ILE A 185 -17.28 -18.24 0.71
N TRP A 186 -16.55 -17.14 0.88
CA TRP A 186 -17.15 -15.80 0.88
C TRP A 186 -17.54 -15.37 -0.54
N LYS A 187 -16.72 -15.74 -1.53
CA LYS A 187 -17.03 -15.49 -2.94
C LYS A 187 -18.27 -16.26 -3.40
N GLU A 188 -18.41 -17.51 -2.95
CA GLU A 188 -19.62 -18.32 -3.20
C GLU A 188 -20.87 -17.68 -2.58
N ARG A 189 -20.80 -17.28 -1.30
CA ARG A 189 -21.90 -16.56 -0.64
C ARG A 189 -22.28 -15.25 -1.34
N PHE A 190 -21.30 -14.52 -1.89
CA PHE A 190 -21.54 -13.30 -2.65
C PHE A 190 -22.36 -13.60 -3.92
N VAL A 191 -22.03 -14.69 -4.62
CA VAL A 191 -22.81 -15.12 -5.79
C VAL A 191 -24.20 -15.59 -5.36
N ASN A 192 -24.30 -16.35 -4.27
CA ASN A 192 -25.56 -16.89 -3.74
C ASN A 192 -26.50 -15.79 -3.20
N SER A 193 -25.98 -14.61 -2.79
CA SER A 193 -26.82 -13.46 -2.43
C SER A 193 -27.41 -12.73 -3.64
N GLY A 194 -27.15 -13.20 -4.86
CA GLY A 194 -27.57 -12.55 -6.11
C GLY A 194 -26.76 -11.29 -6.45
N SER A 195 -25.67 -11.05 -5.71
CA SER A 195 -24.80 -9.89 -5.92
C SER A 195 -23.95 -10.07 -7.17
N ARG A 196 -23.72 -8.99 -7.90
CA ARG A 196 -22.93 -8.99 -9.14
C ARG A 196 -21.83 -7.95 -9.06
N LEU A 197 -20.59 -8.41 -9.23
CA LEU A 197 -19.40 -7.57 -9.09
C LEU A 197 -19.39 -6.39 -10.07
N THR A 198 -19.90 -6.59 -11.29
CA THR A 198 -19.99 -5.57 -12.33
C THR A 198 -21.00 -4.47 -11.99
N GLU A 199 -22.05 -4.78 -11.24
CA GLU A 199 -23.15 -3.87 -10.93
C GLU A 199 -22.92 -3.09 -9.62
N MET A 200 -22.10 -3.63 -8.72
CA MET A 200 -21.81 -3.02 -7.43
C MET A 200 -20.64 -2.04 -7.50
N ALA A 201 -20.77 -0.95 -6.74
CA ALA A 201 -19.66 -0.06 -6.48
C ALA A 201 -18.62 -0.77 -5.59
N ARG A 202 -17.35 -0.39 -5.76
CA ARG A 202 -16.22 -0.96 -5.01
C ARG A 202 -16.42 -0.94 -3.49
N ALA A 203 -16.95 0.16 -2.96
CA ALA A 203 -17.23 0.31 -1.54
C ALA A 203 -18.28 -0.70 -1.02
N GLU A 204 -19.25 -1.07 -1.86
CA GLU A 204 -20.30 -2.02 -1.50
C GLU A 204 -19.77 -3.44 -1.44
N VAL A 205 -18.88 -3.80 -2.39
CA VAL A 205 -18.17 -5.08 -2.41
C VAL A 205 -17.32 -5.24 -1.15
N ILE A 206 -16.56 -4.21 -0.79
CA ILE A 206 -15.72 -4.21 0.43
C ILE A 206 -16.60 -4.34 1.68
N ARG A 207 -17.72 -3.58 1.75
CA ARG A 207 -18.66 -3.66 2.87
C ARG A 207 -19.22 -5.07 3.02
N TYR A 208 -19.63 -5.71 1.92
CA TYR A 208 -20.13 -7.08 1.94
C TYR A 208 -19.12 -8.05 2.56
N PHE A 209 -17.86 -8.01 2.12
CA PHE A 209 -16.84 -8.93 2.63
C PHE A 209 -16.45 -8.63 4.09
N ARG A 210 -16.49 -7.37 4.50
CA ARG A 210 -16.32 -7.02 5.92
C ARG A 210 -17.44 -7.60 6.77
N ASP A 211 -18.69 -7.59 6.29
CA ASP A 211 -19.81 -8.21 7.00
C ASP A 211 -19.62 -9.74 7.11
N GLN A 212 -19.09 -10.39 6.06
CA GLN A 212 -18.71 -11.82 6.12
C GLN A 212 -17.60 -12.09 7.15
N GLU A 213 -16.59 -11.23 7.24
CA GLU A 213 -15.51 -11.32 8.23
C GLU A 213 -16.05 -11.24 9.67
N HIS A 214 -17.02 -10.37 9.93
CA HIS A 214 -17.69 -10.28 11.22
C HIS A 214 -18.50 -11.53 11.56
N LEU A 215 -19.20 -12.13 10.58
CA LEU A 215 -19.96 -13.38 10.79
C LEU A 215 -19.05 -14.54 11.22
N VAL A 216 -17.87 -14.67 10.59
CA VAL A 216 -16.88 -15.68 10.97
C VAL A 216 -16.29 -15.41 12.35
N SER A 217 -15.95 -14.15 12.64
CA SER A 217 -15.36 -13.75 13.93
C SER A 217 -16.30 -13.99 15.11
N ASN A 218 -17.62 -13.86 14.90
CA ASN A 218 -18.64 -14.10 15.92
C ASN A 218 -19.07 -15.58 16.03
N GLY A 219 -18.37 -16.51 15.35
CA GLY A 219 -18.67 -17.93 15.40
C GLY A 219 -19.98 -18.34 14.72
N ILE A 220 -20.57 -17.47 13.90
CA ILE A 220 -21.78 -17.80 13.13
C ILE A 220 -21.34 -18.57 11.88
N VAL A 221 -21.17 -19.89 12.06
CA VAL A 221 -21.01 -20.82 10.94
C VAL A 221 -22.38 -21.00 10.29
N ILE A 222 -22.68 -20.18 9.27
CA ILE A 222 -23.81 -20.44 8.37
C ILE A 222 -23.40 -21.63 7.50
N GLY A 223 -23.67 -22.84 8.00
CA GLY A 223 -23.55 -24.07 7.23
C GLY A 223 -24.72 -24.18 6.28
N GLU A 224 -24.43 -24.33 4.98
CA GLU A 224 -25.43 -24.71 3.99
C GLU A 224 -25.84 -26.17 4.21
N SER A 225 -27.09 -26.38 4.59
CA SER A 225 -27.90 -27.49 4.09
C SER A 225 -29.36 -27.28 4.49
N LEU A 226 -30.17 -26.97 3.49
CA LEU A 226 -31.64 -27.05 3.46
C LEU A 226 -32.36 -26.07 4.40
N GLY A 227 -33.18 -25.21 3.78
CA GLY A 227 -33.88 -24.12 4.43
C GLY A 227 -34.55 -24.52 5.74
N ILE A 228 -34.07 -23.92 6.83
CA ILE A 228 -34.81 -23.32 7.95
C ILE A 228 -33.76 -22.53 8.74
N CYS A 229 -33.99 -21.23 8.90
CA CYS A 229 -33.19 -20.37 9.76
C CYS A 229 -33.55 -20.68 11.21
N PHE A 230 -32.62 -21.23 12.00
CA PHE A 230 -32.74 -21.26 13.47
C PHE A 230 -31.73 -20.29 14.07
N THR A 231 -32.24 -19.18 14.61
CA THR A 231 -31.51 -18.32 15.53
C THR A 231 -31.40 -19.04 16.87
N VAL A 232 -30.21 -19.52 17.24
CA VAL A 232 -29.95 -19.96 18.62
C VAL A 232 -29.58 -18.73 19.43
N ASN A 233 -30.58 -18.12 20.09
CA ASN A 233 -30.32 -17.20 21.19
C ASN A 233 -29.79 -18.03 22.36
N GLN A 234 -28.52 -17.85 22.71
CA GLN A 234 -28.04 -18.25 24.03
C GLN A 234 -28.65 -17.28 25.07
N THR A 235 -29.79 -17.67 25.62
CA THR A 235 -30.29 -17.14 26.88
C THR A 235 -29.41 -17.72 27.98
N LEU A 236 -28.47 -16.93 28.51
CA LEU A 236 -27.89 -17.20 29.82
C LEU A 236 -29.00 -17.00 30.85
N VAL A 237 -29.48 -18.11 31.42
CA VAL A 237 -30.30 -18.12 32.63
C VAL A 237 -29.44 -18.71 33.75
N ASN A 238 -29.13 -17.82 34.69
CA ASN A 238 -28.55 -17.97 36.05
C ASN A 238 -27.18 -18.65 36.20
#